data_AF-A0A950UD00-F1
#
_entry.id   AF-A0A950UD00-F1
#
_cell.length_a   1.000
_cell.length_b   1.000
_cell.length_c   1.000
_cell.angle_alpha   90.00
_cell.angle_beta   90.00
_cell.angle_gamma   90.00
#
_symmetry.space_group_name_H-M   'P 1'
#
loop_
_entity.id
_entity.type
_entity.pdbx_description
1 polymer ?
#
loop_
_entity_poly.entity_id
_entity_poly.type
_entity_poly.pdbx_seq_one_letter_code
_entity_poly.pdbx_strand_id
1 'polypeptide(L)'
;NPGRTAGSSIYPAVQNMCLATRALGLGTTLTTRHTGYGKEVDAIFGLPAGVHSYAILPIGWPMGNFGKLGRGPLKDVVYGDRWGQPYSGL
;
A
#
# COMPACT_ATOMS: atom_id res chain seq x y z
N ASN A 1 -15.36 10.35 -12.83
CA ASN A 1 -14.16 9.53 -12.54
C ASN A 1 -13.61 10.04 -11.23
N PRO A 2 -13.67 9.27 -10.12
CA PRO A 2 -13.21 9.81 -8.85
C PRO A 2 -11.69 10.09 -8.99
N GLY A 3 -11.27 11.28 -8.58
CA GLY A 3 -9.96 11.84 -8.96
C GLY A 3 -8.76 11.04 -8.42
N ARG A 4 -7.54 11.52 -8.70
CA ARG A 4 -6.26 10.89 -8.31
C ARG A 4 -6.16 10.42 -6.84
N THR A 5 -6.98 10.95 -5.95
CA THR A 5 -6.92 10.74 -4.49
C THR A 5 -8.07 9.88 -3.94
N ALA A 6 -9.00 9.40 -4.77
CA ALA A 6 -10.26 8.83 -4.27
C ALA A 6 -10.14 7.55 -3.43
N GLY A 7 -8.97 6.91 -3.40
CA GLY A 7 -8.65 5.81 -2.47
C GLY A 7 -7.50 6.10 -1.52
N SER A 8 -6.99 7.34 -1.42
CA SER A 8 -5.78 7.61 -0.64
C SER A 8 -5.98 7.44 0.86
N SER A 9 -7.21 7.67 1.35
CA SER A 9 -7.57 7.58 2.77
C SER A 9 -7.47 6.16 3.35
N ILE A 10 -7.48 5.11 2.51
CA ILE A 10 -7.39 3.72 3.00
C ILE A 10 -5.96 3.28 3.26
N TYR A 11 -4.94 3.95 2.69
CA TYR A 11 -3.55 3.49 2.77
C TYR A 11 -2.98 3.42 4.19
N PRO A 12 -3.31 4.31 5.14
CA PRO A 12 -2.93 4.13 6.54
C PRO A 12 -3.48 2.84 7.15
N ALA A 13 -4.72 2.48 6.88
CA ALA A 13 -5.33 1.23 7.36
C ALA A 13 -4.67 0.00 6.70
N VAL A 14 -4.42 0.06 5.39
CA VAL A 14 -3.65 -0.96 4.65
C VAL A 14 -2.27 -1.15 5.25
N GLN A 15 -1.56 -0.07 5.58
CA GLN A 15 -0.24 -0.14 6.19
C GLN A 15 -0.29 -0.77 7.59
N ASN A 16 -1.29 -0.43 8.40
CA ASN A 16 -1.50 -1.07 9.71
C ASN A 16 -1.72 -2.58 9.56
N MET A 17 -2.50 -3.02 8.58
CA MET A 17 -2.66 -4.45 8.28
C MET A 17 -1.33 -5.11 7.91
N CYS A 18 -0.53 -4.49 7.03
CA CYS A 18 0.81 -5.00 6.67
C CYS A 18 1.73 -5.16 7.89
N LEU A 19 1.69 -4.20 8.82
CA LEU A 19 2.47 -4.27 10.06
C LEU A 19 1.96 -5.38 10.98
N ALA A 20 0.64 -5.48 11.14
CA ALA A 20 0.00 -6.51 11.96
C ALA A 20 0.30 -7.92 11.45
N THR A 21 0.17 -8.16 10.13
CA THR A 21 0.50 -9.47 9.55
C THR A 21 1.96 -9.83 9.82
N ARG A 22 2.88 -8.87 9.68
CA ARG A 22 4.30 -9.11 9.94
C ARG A 22 4.58 -9.42 11.40
N ALA A 23 3.94 -8.71 12.33
CA ALA A 23 4.07 -8.97 13.76
C ALA A 23 3.55 -10.38 14.15
N LEU A 24 2.54 -10.88 13.44
CA LEU A 24 1.98 -12.22 13.62
C LEU A 24 2.74 -13.33 12.87
N GLY A 25 3.87 -13.02 12.22
CA GLY A 25 4.63 -14.00 11.45
C GLY A 25 4.01 -14.38 10.09
N LEU A 26 2.98 -13.66 9.65
CA LEU A 26 2.35 -13.81 8.34
C LEU A 26 3.02 -12.90 7.30
N GLY A 27 2.93 -13.32 6.03
CA GLY A 27 3.29 -12.50 4.88
C GLY A 27 2.06 -11.83 4.27
N THR A 28 2.25 -10.62 3.76
CA THR A 28 1.27 -9.95 2.89
C THR A 28 1.96 -9.00 1.91
N THR A 29 1.21 -8.56 0.90
CA THR A 29 1.64 -7.51 -0.03
C THR A 29 0.42 -6.69 -0.45
N LEU A 30 0.58 -5.37 -0.58
CA LEU A 30 -0.45 -4.54 -1.20
C LEU A 30 -0.43 -4.75 -2.71
N THR A 31 -1.57 -5.08 -3.31
CA THR A 31 -1.75 -5.04 -4.76
C THR A 31 -2.93 -4.16 -5.16
N THR A 32 -2.68 -3.27 -6.12
CA THR A 32 -3.69 -2.42 -6.78
C THR A 32 -3.96 -2.88 -8.21
N ARG A 33 -3.37 -3.98 -8.68
CA ARG A 33 -3.52 -4.45 -10.07
C ARG A 33 -4.98 -4.65 -10.48
N HIS A 34 -5.82 -5.08 -9.54
CA HIS A 34 -7.24 -5.30 -9.75
C HIS A 34 -8.02 -4.02 -10.14
N THR A 35 -7.53 -2.82 -9.80
CA THR A 35 -8.24 -1.57 -10.10
C THR A 35 -8.32 -1.27 -11.60
N GLY A 36 -7.45 -1.88 -12.42
CA GLY A 36 -7.57 -1.86 -13.87
C GLY A 36 -8.80 -2.61 -14.41
N TYR A 37 -9.37 -3.51 -13.60
CA TYR A 37 -10.57 -4.31 -13.86
C TYR A 37 -11.61 -4.09 -12.76
N GLY A 38 -11.68 -2.86 -12.24
CA GLY A 38 -12.43 -2.56 -11.01
C GLY A 38 -13.91 -2.94 -11.11
N LYS A 39 -14.55 -2.75 -12.26
CA LYS A 39 -15.98 -3.09 -12.43
C LYS A 39 -16.23 -4.59 -12.28
N GLU A 40 -15.42 -5.40 -12.96
CA GLU A 40 -15.51 -6.86 -12.95
C GLU A 40 -15.19 -7.40 -11.55
N VAL A 41 -14.14 -6.87 -10.92
CA VAL A 41 -13.71 -7.29 -9.58
C VAL A 41 -14.71 -6.88 -8.51
N ASP A 42 -15.22 -5.65 -8.54
CA ASP A 42 -16.25 -5.18 -7.61
C ASP A 42 -17.54 -6.04 -7.75
N ALA A 43 -17.90 -6.44 -8.98
CA ALA A 43 -19.02 -7.33 -9.22
C ALA A 43 -18.78 -8.75 -8.68
N ILE A 44 -17.58 -9.31 -8.83
CA ILE A 44 -17.21 -10.61 -8.23
C ILE A 44 -17.34 -10.56 -6.71
N PHE A 45 -16.95 -9.46 -6.08
CA PHE A 45 -17.10 -9.26 -4.63
C PHE A 45 -18.52 -8.87 -4.20
N GLY A 46 -19.43 -8.60 -5.14
CA GLY A 46 -20.80 -8.16 -4.86
C GLY A 46 -20.85 -6.80 -4.15
N LEU A 47 -19.92 -5.89 -4.44
CA LEU A 47 -19.90 -4.58 -3.80
C LEU A 47 -21.14 -3.76 -4.22
N PRO A 48 -21.76 -3.01 -3.29
CA PRO A 48 -22.92 -2.18 -3.60
C PRO A 48 -22.52 -0.96 -4.44
N ALA A 49 -23.51 -0.33 -5.08
CA ALA A 49 -23.30 0.87 -5.88
C ALA A 49 -22.62 1.98 -5.08
N GLY A 50 -21.57 2.58 -5.64
CA GLY A 50 -20.78 3.63 -5.00
C GLY A 50 -19.69 3.15 -4.04
N VAL A 51 -19.55 1.84 -3.83
CA VAL A 51 -18.44 1.23 -3.09
C VAL A 51 -17.51 0.53 -4.06
N HIS A 52 -16.21 0.74 -3.87
CA HIS A 52 -15.18 0.25 -4.79
C HIS A 52 -14.00 -0.36 -4.04
N SER A 53 -13.41 -1.39 -4.63
CA SER A 53 -12.12 -1.93 -4.19
C SER A 53 -10.96 -1.04 -4.64
N TYR A 54 -10.03 -0.76 -3.72
CA TYR A 54 -8.85 0.07 -3.98
C TYR A 54 -7.53 -0.60 -3.58
N ALA A 55 -7.58 -1.62 -2.72
CA ALA A 55 -6.44 -2.39 -2.26
C ALA A 55 -6.87 -3.83 -1.98
N ILE A 56 -6.06 -4.80 -2.40
CA ILE A 56 -6.18 -6.20 -2.00
C ILE A 56 -4.90 -6.60 -1.28
N LEU A 57 -5.04 -7.33 -0.17
CA LEU A 57 -3.94 -7.88 0.62
C LEU A 57 -4.10 -9.40 0.71
N PRO A 58 -3.42 -10.20 -0.13
CA PRO A 58 -3.28 -11.63 0.13
C PRO A 58 -2.47 -11.82 1.43
N ILE A 59 -2.94 -12.68 2.33
CA ILE A 59 -2.30 -12.95 3.62
C ILE A 59 -2.11 -14.45 3.77
N GLY A 60 -0.95 -14.88 4.25
CA GLY A 60 -0.69 -16.30 4.51
C GLY A 60 0.66 -16.56 5.17
N TRP A 61 0.98 -17.83 5.39
CA TRP A 61 2.27 -18.25 5.94
C TRP A 61 3.36 -18.19 4.87
N PRO A 62 4.45 -17.43 5.11
CA PRO A 62 5.51 -17.31 4.12
C PRO A 62 6.32 -18.61 4.02
N MET A 63 6.63 -19.05 2.80
CA MET A 63 7.49 -20.22 2.54
C MET A 63 8.99 -19.98 2.84
N GLY A 64 9.35 -18.83 3.41
CA GLY A 64 10.72 -18.45 3.71
C GLY A 64 10.79 -17.19 4.58
N ASN A 65 12.00 -16.73 4.88
CA ASN A 65 12.18 -15.54 5.70
C ASN A 65 12.30 -14.28 4.83
N PHE A 66 11.25 -13.45 4.84
CA PHE A 66 11.29 -12.14 4.19
C PHE A 66 12.01 -11.15 5.12
N GLY A 67 13.32 -11.02 4.90
CA GLY A 67 14.25 -10.25 5.71
C GLY A 67 14.06 -8.73 5.64
N LYS A 68 15.06 -8.00 6.14
CA LYS A 68 15.07 -6.53 6.06
C LYS A 68 15.09 -6.10 4.60
N LEU A 69 14.17 -5.21 4.22
CA LEU A 69 14.17 -4.62 2.89
C LEU A 69 15.22 -3.50 2.82
N GLY A 70 15.96 -3.45 1.72
CA GLY A 70 16.77 -2.28 1.38
C GLY A 70 15.90 -1.05 1.15
N ARG A 71 16.45 0.11 1.51
CA ARG A 71 15.92 1.44 1.16
C ARG A 71 17.08 2.26 0.60
N GLY A 72 16.78 3.18 -0.31
CA GLY A 72 17.77 4.12 -0.81
C GLY A 72 18.28 5.07 0.29
N PRO A 73 19.39 5.79 0.04
CA PRO A 73 19.90 6.79 0.97
C PRO A 73 18.84 7.85 1.31
N LEU A 74 18.77 8.25 2.59
CA LEU A 74 17.79 9.24 3.04
C LEU A 74 17.92 10.59 2.32
N LYS A 75 19.16 11.01 2.01
CA LYS A 75 19.46 12.24 1.27
C LYS A 75 18.81 12.30 -0.13
N ASP A 76 18.43 11.16 -0.69
CA ASP A 76 17.83 11.08 -2.02
C ASP A 76 16.28 11.17 -1.96
N VAL A 77 15.68 11.03 -0.77
CA VAL A 77 14.22 10.96 -0.59
C VAL A 77 13.65 11.92 0.45
N VAL A 78 14.49 12.58 1.25
CA VAL A 78 14.09 13.58 2.26
C VAL A 78 14.63 14.95 1.87
N TYR A 79 13.73 15.93 1.77
CA TYR A 79 14.06 17.31 1.42
C TYR A 79 13.56 18.28 2.47
N GLY A 80 14.32 19.34 2.75
CA GLY A 80 13.94 20.40 3.68
C GLY A 80 13.20 21.52 2.96
N ASP A 81 11.97 21.82 3.38
CA ASP A 81 11.09 22.91 2.90
C ASP A 81 10.70 22.90 1.41
N ARG A 82 11.60 22.50 0.50
CA ARG A 82 11.44 22.52 -0.95
C ARG A 82 12.04 21.27 -1.58
N TRP A 83 11.43 20.81 -2.66
CA TRP A 83 11.96 19.69 -3.44
C TRP A 83 13.41 19.94 -3.88
N GLY A 84 14.28 18.92 -3.73
CA GLY A 84 15.68 19.01 -4.09
C GLY A 84 16.59 19.71 -3.08
N GLN A 85 16.04 20.40 -2.07
CA GLN A 85 16.86 21.02 -1.02
C GLN A 85 17.26 19.98 0.03
N PRO A 86 18.56 19.77 0.29
CA PRO A 86 19.00 18.81 1.28
C PRO A 86 18.40 19.11 2.65
N TYR A 87 17.89 18.08 3.32
CA TYR A 87 17.44 18.22 4.70
C TYR A 87 18.65 18.29 5.64
N SER A 88 18.78 19.38 6.41
CA SER A 88 19.94 19.68 7.26
C SER A 88 20.10 18.74 8.45
N GLY A 89 19.09 17.93 8.78
CA GLY A 89 19.12 16.94 9.85
C GLY A 89 19.66 15.56 9.44
N LEU A 90 20.19 15.43 8.22
CA LEU A 90 20.86 14.22 7.71
C LEU A 90 22.38 14.37 7.66
#